data_AF-A0A8S9YPV2-F1
#
_entry.id   AF-A0A8S9YPV2-F1
#
_cell.length_a   1.000
_cell.length_b   1.000
_cell.length_c   1.000
_cell.angle_alpha   90.00
_cell.angle_beta   90.00
_cell.angle_gamma   90.00
#
_symmetry.space_group_name_H-M   'P 1'
#
loop_
_entity.id
_entity.type
_entity.pdbx_description
1 polymer ?
#
loop_
_entity_poly.entity_id
_entity_poly.type
_entity_poly.pdbx_seq_one_letter_code
_entity_poly.pdbx_strand_id
1 'polypeptide(L)'
;MKRPLSDAQTSVSPKSRRTTEPLKKTEPGKENEVKQLLIKGKAPVDSFCTEKFEVAHVYYEDDITVYDVMLNQTNVQRNNNKYYVIQLLEDDTQPHYSVWFRWGRVGKTGQSKLERFFGNLDGAKNCFKKKFSDKTGNEWDSRDEFVKVDGKYDMVKLDYLAADEQNRKVVKKVGQQTVIESVLHPAVQALIQLICDLRRAPLGKLTKEQVKAGYTALNKIADCIAALTAQLDTPSTDVEPEKKRGKPKRRPSSANERRKLEHALLMACNEFYTRIPHDFGMRVPPLLHTIDEVKEKLQLLQALDDIEFAVKILKTDTSSTQNVLDQCYKRLECDLKPLERTSSMFSILRDYLLTNHGPTHNWYTIELLDVFEYYNLKITGTECFSGMAAVCPTGLEFWVVA
;
A
#
# COMPACT_ATOMS: atom_id res chain seq x y z
N MET A 1 -58.79 71.95 20.65
CA MET A 1 -60.02 71.99 19.84
C MET A 1 -60.37 70.58 19.39
N LYS A 2 -61.62 70.18 19.64
CA LYS A 2 -62.36 68.99 19.18
C LYS A 2 -61.84 67.58 19.55
N ARG A 3 -62.81 66.82 20.04
CA ARG A 3 -62.83 65.46 20.60
C ARG A 3 -63.47 64.52 19.52
N PRO A 4 -63.74 63.22 19.79
CA PRO A 4 -63.20 62.05 19.10
C PRO A 4 -64.28 61.21 18.34
N LEU A 5 -64.00 59.92 18.07
CA LEU A 5 -64.86 58.73 17.77
C LEU A 5 -64.32 57.99 16.52
N SER A 6 -64.25 56.65 16.41
CA SER A 6 -64.83 55.52 17.16
C SER A 6 -64.20 54.19 16.69
N ASP A 7 -64.11 53.21 17.60
CA ASP A 7 -64.40 51.75 17.53
C ASP A 7 -64.05 50.94 16.24
N ALA A 8 -63.59 49.68 16.27
CA ALA A 8 -63.91 48.57 17.16
C ALA A 8 -62.87 47.41 17.07
N GLN A 9 -62.94 46.53 18.07
CA GLN A 9 -62.19 45.29 18.30
C GLN A 9 -62.46 44.19 17.25
N THR A 10 -61.48 43.32 16.95
CA THR A 10 -61.50 41.86 17.26
C THR A 10 -60.27 41.07 16.75
N SER A 11 -59.58 40.43 17.70
CA SER A 11 -59.04 39.06 17.77
C SER A 11 -58.63 38.22 16.53
N VAL A 12 -57.55 37.43 16.76
CA VAL A 12 -57.24 36.04 16.30
C VAL A 12 -55.98 35.88 15.40
N SER A 13 -54.96 35.23 15.96
CA SER A 13 -53.73 34.67 15.33
C SER A 13 -54.03 33.35 14.56
N PRO A 14 -53.05 32.59 14.00
CA PRO A 14 -51.79 32.90 13.31
C PRO A 14 -51.73 32.20 11.92
N LYS A 15 -50.90 32.68 10.97
CA LYS A 15 -50.50 31.87 9.79
C LYS A 15 -48.99 31.87 9.59
N SER A 16 -48.39 30.75 10.00
CA SER A 16 -47.05 30.29 9.65
C SER A 16 -46.94 30.13 8.13
N ARG A 17 -45.99 30.82 7.50
CA ARG A 17 -45.65 30.67 6.09
C ARG A 17 -44.24 30.08 6.00
N ARG A 18 -44.19 28.76 5.81
CA ARG A 18 -43.03 27.99 5.34
C ARG A 18 -42.55 28.57 4.01
N THR A 19 -41.36 29.16 4.00
CA THR A 19 -40.57 29.36 2.78
C THR A 19 -39.71 28.13 2.56
N THR A 20 -40.04 27.39 1.52
CA THR A 20 -39.26 26.26 0.98
C THR A 20 -38.05 26.80 0.23
N GLU A 21 -36.86 26.66 0.82
CA GLU A 21 -35.60 26.78 0.07
C GLU A 21 -35.37 25.47 -0.73
N PRO A 22 -34.92 25.55 -2.00
CA PRO A 22 -34.63 24.35 -2.79
C PRO A 22 -33.36 23.67 -2.29
N LEU A 23 -33.46 22.36 -2.01
CA LEU A 23 -32.30 21.49 -1.79
C LEU A 23 -31.35 21.57 -2.99
N LYS A 24 -30.15 22.11 -2.75
CA LYS A 24 -29.00 21.90 -3.63
C LYS A 24 -28.67 20.41 -3.63
N LYS A 25 -28.85 19.79 -4.80
CA LYS A 25 -28.35 18.44 -5.09
C LYS A 25 -26.85 18.43 -4.84
N THR A 26 -26.43 17.64 -3.86
CA THR A 26 -25.04 17.30 -3.59
C THR A 26 -24.52 16.54 -4.82
N GLU A 27 -23.54 17.12 -5.51
CA GLU A 27 -22.83 16.39 -6.56
C GLU A 27 -22.08 15.21 -5.92
N PRO A 28 -22.14 14.00 -6.53
CA PRO A 28 -21.37 12.87 -6.05
C PRO A 28 -19.87 13.19 -6.19
N GLY A 29 -19.14 12.95 -5.11
CA GLY A 29 -17.71 13.19 -5.01
C GLY A 29 -16.98 12.51 -6.17
N LYS A 30 -16.04 13.25 -6.78
CA LYS A 30 -15.10 12.69 -7.74
C LYS A 30 -14.33 11.57 -7.05
N GLU A 31 -14.72 10.33 -7.32
CA GLU A 31 -13.87 9.17 -7.11
C GLU A 31 -12.54 9.45 -7.82
N ASN A 32 -11.44 9.10 -7.16
CA ASN A 32 -10.11 9.13 -7.76
C ASN A 32 -10.12 8.15 -8.94
N GLU A 33 -10.39 8.64 -10.15
CA GLU A 33 -10.12 7.91 -11.38
C GLU A 33 -8.67 7.44 -11.30
N VAL A 34 -8.48 6.13 -11.21
CA VAL A 34 -7.17 5.48 -11.31
C VAL A 34 -6.72 5.69 -12.75
N LYS A 35 -6.10 6.83 -13.03
CA LYS A 35 -5.49 7.11 -14.34
C LYS A 35 -4.48 6.01 -14.61
N GLN A 36 -4.72 5.24 -15.66
CA GLN A 36 -3.84 4.16 -16.07
C GLN A 36 -2.41 4.69 -16.24
N LEU A 37 -1.45 4.03 -15.60
CA LEU A 37 -0.04 4.39 -15.72
C LEU A 37 0.44 4.01 -17.12
N LEU A 38 0.61 4.99 -17.99
CA LEU A 38 1.25 4.78 -19.28
C LEU A 38 2.75 4.64 -19.04
N ILE A 39 3.28 3.43 -19.19
CA ILE A 39 4.71 3.19 -19.03
C ILE A 39 5.36 3.14 -20.41
N LYS A 40 6.22 4.12 -20.66
CA LYS A 40 7.13 4.21 -21.79
C LYS A 40 8.55 4.18 -21.20
N GLY A 41 9.40 3.24 -21.57
CA GLY A 41 10.77 3.14 -21.03
C GLY A 41 10.93 2.08 -19.94
N LYS A 42 11.45 2.44 -18.76
CA LYS A 42 11.65 1.55 -17.59
C LYS A 42 10.86 1.99 -16.36
N ALA A 43 10.31 3.20 -16.40
CA ALA A 43 9.50 3.79 -15.36
C ALA A 43 8.40 4.66 -16.00
N PRO A 44 7.19 4.73 -15.42
CA PRO A 44 6.12 5.58 -15.92
C PRO A 44 6.48 7.05 -15.77
N VAL A 45 6.10 7.85 -16.76
CA VAL A 45 6.02 9.29 -16.58
C VAL A 45 4.92 9.59 -15.54
N ASP A 46 5.21 10.48 -14.61
CA ASP A 46 4.27 10.91 -13.60
C ASP A 46 2.99 11.47 -14.24
N SER A 47 1.83 10.92 -13.89
CA SER A 47 0.53 11.26 -14.49
C SER A 47 0.07 12.69 -14.22
N PHE A 48 0.74 13.38 -13.28
CA PHE A 48 0.54 14.81 -13.02
C PHE A 48 1.31 15.71 -13.99
N CYS A 49 2.26 15.19 -14.76
CA CYS A 49 2.97 15.93 -15.80
C CYS A 49 2.20 15.88 -17.13
N THR A 50 1.04 16.52 -17.19
CA THR A 50 0.14 16.44 -18.37
C THR A 50 0.79 16.86 -19.69
N GLU A 51 1.77 17.76 -19.63
CA GLU A 51 2.52 18.23 -20.81
C GLU A 51 3.44 17.16 -21.43
N LYS A 52 3.91 16.19 -20.64
CA LYS A 52 4.89 15.18 -21.06
C LYS A 52 4.37 13.75 -20.96
N PHE A 53 3.27 13.53 -20.26
CA PHE A 53 2.71 12.21 -19.96
C PHE A 53 2.54 11.31 -21.19
N GLU A 54 2.08 11.85 -22.31
CA GLU A 54 1.84 11.09 -23.54
C GLU A 54 2.89 11.28 -24.63
N VAL A 55 3.92 12.10 -24.42
CA VAL A 55 4.88 12.51 -25.48
C VAL A 55 6.34 12.34 -25.09
N ALA A 56 6.60 11.85 -23.88
CA ALA A 56 7.94 11.60 -23.36
C ALA A 56 7.99 10.27 -22.62
N HIS A 57 9.21 9.84 -22.30
CA HIS A 57 9.50 8.73 -21.40
C HIS A 57 10.48 9.17 -20.32
N VAL A 58 10.54 8.43 -19.22
CA VAL A 58 11.59 8.63 -18.20
C VAL A 58 12.92 8.21 -18.80
N TYR A 59 13.92 9.09 -18.70
CA TYR A 59 15.26 8.86 -19.21
C TYR A 59 16.00 7.80 -18.40
N TYR A 60 16.77 6.95 -19.10
CA TYR A 60 17.62 5.93 -18.52
C TYR A 60 18.92 5.84 -19.35
N GLU A 61 20.06 5.59 -18.68
CA GLU A 61 21.35 5.43 -19.38
C GLU A 61 21.57 3.98 -19.82
N ASP A 62 21.18 3.05 -18.96
CA ASP A 62 21.38 1.62 -19.14
C ASP A 62 20.24 0.85 -18.44
N ASP A 63 20.45 -0.45 -18.23
CA ASP A 63 19.43 -1.29 -17.63
C ASP A 63 19.13 -1.00 -16.15
N ILE A 64 20.05 -0.32 -15.47
CA ILE A 64 20.12 -0.16 -14.01
C ILE A 64 19.85 1.31 -13.63
N THR A 65 20.32 2.25 -14.44
CA THR A 65 20.34 3.69 -14.14
C THR A 65 19.18 4.39 -14.80
N VAL A 66 18.05 4.36 -14.10
CA VAL A 66 16.83 5.10 -14.44
C VAL A 66 16.79 6.40 -13.65
N TYR A 67 16.60 7.54 -14.31
CA TYR A 67 16.51 8.86 -13.67
C TYR A 67 15.09 9.14 -13.17
N ASP A 68 14.63 8.30 -12.26
CA ASP A 68 13.39 8.45 -11.48
C ASP A 68 13.70 8.23 -10.01
N VAL A 69 13.16 9.08 -9.15
CA VAL A 69 13.25 8.87 -7.71
C VAL A 69 12.05 9.44 -6.97
N MET A 70 11.53 8.65 -6.04
CA MET A 70 10.58 9.09 -5.04
C MET A 70 11.25 9.19 -3.67
N LEU A 71 11.08 10.34 -3.04
CA LEU A 71 11.63 10.65 -1.74
C LEU A 71 10.49 10.86 -0.73
N ASN A 72 10.70 10.42 0.51
CA ASN A 72 9.73 10.60 1.59
C ASN A 72 10.40 11.14 2.85
N GLN A 73 9.66 11.92 3.64
CA GLN A 73 10.12 12.44 4.91
C GLN A 73 8.96 12.54 5.90
N THR A 74 9.09 11.86 7.03
CA THR A 74 8.16 11.99 8.14
C THR A 74 8.85 12.50 9.41
N ASN A 75 8.22 13.45 10.07
CA ASN A 75 8.54 13.86 11.43
C ASN A 75 7.22 14.13 12.16
N VAL A 76 6.86 13.21 13.04
CA VAL A 76 5.65 13.23 13.87
C VAL A 76 5.58 14.51 14.70
N GLN A 77 6.67 14.91 15.36
CA GLN A 77 6.69 16.09 16.25
C GLN A 77 6.32 17.39 15.54
N ARG A 78 6.71 17.53 14.28
CA ARG A 78 6.46 18.74 13.47
C ARG A 78 5.28 18.57 12.50
N ASN A 79 4.54 17.47 12.58
CA ASN A 79 3.49 17.09 11.62
C ASN A 79 3.98 17.17 10.15
N ASN A 80 5.24 16.81 9.92
CA ASN A 80 5.78 16.71 8.57
C ASN A 80 5.52 15.29 8.07
N ASN A 81 4.85 15.19 6.93
CA ASN A 81 4.69 13.96 6.18
C ASN A 81 4.67 14.34 4.70
N LYS A 82 5.85 14.35 4.08
CA LYS A 82 6.09 15.01 2.80
C LYS A 82 6.74 14.07 1.81
N TYR A 83 6.31 14.14 0.56
CA TYR A 83 6.97 13.46 -0.55
C TYR A 83 7.66 14.46 -1.48
N TYR A 84 8.61 13.96 -2.25
CA TYR A 84 9.25 14.68 -3.35
C TYR A 84 9.56 13.67 -4.47
N VAL A 85 9.05 13.91 -5.67
CA VAL A 85 9.32 13.13 -6.88
C VAL A 85 10.23 13.95 -7.78
N ILE A 86 11.22 13.28 -8.37
CA ILE A 86 12.13 13.84 -9.37
C ILE A 86 12.19 12.88 -10.55
N GLN A 87 11.93 13.37 -11.75
CA GLN A 87 12.03 12.59 -12.99
C GLN A 87 12.80 13.37 -14.04
N LEU A 88 13.78 12.75 -14.69
CA LEU A 88 14.34 13.25 -15.94
C LEU A 88 13.56 12.63 -17.09
N LEU A 89 13.00 13.47 -17.96
CA LEU A 89 12.16 13.08 -19.07
C LEU A 89 12.86 13.39 -20.39
N GLU A 90 12.76 12.49 -21.36
CA GLU A 90 13.18 12.66 -22.75
C GLU A 90 11.96 12.56 -23.67
N ASP A 91 11.80 13.52 -24.58
CA ASP A 91 10.71 13.52 -25.55
C ASP A 91 10.87 12.37 -26.56
N ASP A 92 9.76 11.73 -26.94
CA ASP A 92 9.79 10.54 -27.80
C ASP A 92 10.18 10.86 -29.25
N THR A 93 9.94 12.10 -29.69
CA THR A 93 10.11 12.52 -31.08
C THR A 93 11.43 13.21 -31.35
N GLN A 94 12.05 13.81 -30.33
CA GLN A 94 13.25 14.63 -30.43
C GLN A 94 14.05 14.48 -29.14
N PRO A 95 15.39 14.58 -29.17
CA PRO A 95 16.25 14.48 -27.98
C PRO A 95 16.14 15.76 -27.14
N HIS A 96 14.95 16.03 -26.61
CA HIS A 96 14.65 17.16 -25.73
C HIS A 96 14.42 16.66 -24.32
N TYR A 97 15.23 17.18 -23.40
CA TYR A 97 15.25 16.79 -22.01
C TYR A 97 14.50 17.82 -21.15
N SER A 98 13.78 17.32 -20.16
CA SER A 98 13.12 18.12 -19.12
C SER A 98 13.26 17.43 -17.77
N VAL A 99 13.34 18.19 -16.69
CA VAL A 99 13.31 17.65 -15.33
C VAL A 99 11.98 18.01 -14.69
N TRP A 100 11.22 17.00 -14.31
CA TRP A 100 9.96 17.12 -13.61
C TRP A 100 10.17 16.96 -12.11
N PHE A 101 9.57 17.88 -11.36
CA PHE A 101 9.54 17.87 -9.91
C PHE A 101 8.09 17.90 -9.45
N ARG A 102 7.74 17.07 -8.45
CA ARG A 102 6.45 17.17 -7.75
C ARG A 102 6.63 16.94 -6.26
N TRP A 103 6.04 17.77 -5.43
CA TRP A 103 6.21 17.68 -3.98
C TRP A 103 4.98 18.15 -3.23
N GLY A 104 4.80 17.63 -2.02
CA GLY A 104 3.66 18.02 -1.20
C GLY A 104 3.48 17.12 -0.01
N ARG A 105 2.27 17.15 0.53
CA ARG A 105 1.85 16.27 1.62
C ARG A 105 1.43 14.91 1.05
N VAL A 106 1.92 13.82 1.65
CA VAL A 106 1.60 12.45 1.19
C VAL A 106 0.08 12.27 1.15
N GLY A 107 -0.43 11.71 0.04
CA GLY A 107 -1.87 11.50 -0.19
C GLY A 107 -2.67 12.74 -0.61
N LYS A 108 -2.02 13.90 -0.78
CA LYS A 108 -2.65 15.14 -1.29
C LYS A 108 -1.99 15.63 -2.56
N THR A 109 -2.76 16.39 -3.34
CA THR A 109 -2.25 17.11 -4.51
C THR A 109 -1.13 18.05 -4.07
N GLY A 110 0.03 17.89 -4.70
CA GLY A 110 1.22 18.69 -4.42
C GLY A 110 1.35 19.89 -5.35
N GLN A 111 2.46 20.59 -5.19
CA GLN A 111 2.98 21.51 -6.19
C GLN A 111 3.88 20.74 -7.16
N SER A 112 4.05 21.27 -8.36
CA SER A 112 4.94 20.71 -9.36
C SER A 112 5.68 21.78 -10.14
N LYS A 113 6.76 21.38 -10.80
CA LYS A 113 7.57 22.22 -11.68
C LYS A 113 8.18 21.37 -12.78
N LEU A 114 8.04 21.81 -14.02
CA LEU A 114 8.72 21.25 -15.18
C LEU A 114 9.81 22.22 -15.65
N GLU A 115 11.08 21.81 -15.54
CA GLU A 115 12.21 22.58 -16.06
C GLU A 115 12.66 22.01 -17.40
N ARG A 116 12.76 22.86 -18.42
CA ARG A 116 13.09 22.46 -19.79
C ARG A 116 14.55 22.73 -20.10
N PHE A 117 15.24 21.72 -20.63
CA PHE A 117 16.64 21.78 -21.01
C PHE A 117 16.86 21.58 -22.53
N PHE A 118 15.81 21.20 -23.27
CA PHE A 118 15.89 20.93 -24.71
C PHE A 118 17.03 19.95 -25.01
N GLY A 119 17.90 20.18 -26.00
CA GLY A 119 19.02 19.29 -26.32
C GLY A 119 20.13 19.17 -25.26
N ASN A 120 20.04 19.89 -24.13
CA ASN A 120 21.09 19.89 -23.10
C ASN A 120 20.89 18.79 -22.05
N LEU A 121 21.28 17.57 -22.39
CA LEU A 121 21.20 16.40 -21.49
C LEU A 121 22.02 16.61 -20.21
N ASP A 122 23.26 17.10 -20.31
CA ASP A 122 24.13 17.27 -19.15
C ASP A 122 23.56 18.29 -18.16
N GLY A 123 22.95 19.37 -18.67
CA GLY A 123 22.21 20.34 -17.87
C GLY A 123 21.05 19.71 -17.10
N ALA A 124 20.26 18.86 -17.77
CA ALA A 124 19.16 18.14 -17.14
C ALA A 124 19.65 17.15 -16.06
N LYS A 125 20.70 16.37 -16.35
CA LYS A 125 21.34 15.47 -15.38
C LYS A 125 21.86 16.24 -14.17
N ASN A 126 22.58 17.33 -14.38
CA ASN A 126 23.09 18.16 -13.29
C ASN A 126 21.96 18.76 -12.44
N CYS A 127 20.86 19.20 -13.05
CA CYS A 127 19.70 19.69 -12.31
C CYS A 127 19.08 18.58 -11.43
N PHE A 128 18.89 17.38 -12.00
CA PHE A 128 18.39 16.21 -11.29
C PHE A 128 19.29 15.85 -10.11
N LYS A 129 20.59 15.61 -10.35
CA LYS A 129 21.57 15.17 -9.35
C LYS A 129 21.73 16.21 -8.24
N LYS A 130 21.78 17.49 -8.59
CA LYS A 130 21.82 18.60 -7.62
C LYS A 130 20.58 18.61 -6.75
N LYS A 131 19.38 18.46 -7.34
CA LYS A 131 18.14 18.46 -6.55
C LYS A 131 18.06 17.25 -5.63
N PHE A 132 18.47 16.08 -6.09
CA PHE A 132 18.57 14.88 -5.26
C PHE A 132 19.48 15.14 -4.05
N SER A 133 20.72 15.58 -4.28
CA SER A 133 21.69 15.87 -3.22
C SER A 133 21.21 16.95 -2.24
N ASP A 134 20.59 18.04 -2.72
CA ASP A 134 20.01 19.08 -1.87
C ASP A 134 18.99 18.50 -0.86
N LYS A 135 18.17 17.53 -1.32
CA LYS A 135 17.05 16.95 -0.56
C LYS A 135 17.45 15.80 0.35
N THR A 136 18.45 15.01 -0.03
CA THR A 136 18.84 13.78 0.67
C THR A 136 20.17 13.91 1.41
N GLY A 137 21.06 14.80 0.99
CA GLY A 137 22.45 14.84 1.43
C GLY A 137 23.33 13.74 0.85
N ASN A 138 22.84 13.02 -0.17
CA ASN A 138 23.56 11.92 -0.83
C ASN A 138 23.84 12.26 -2.30
N GLU A 139 24.87 11.66 -2.89
CA GLU A 139 25.14 11.78 -4.32
C GLU A 139 24.29 10.78 -5.12
N TRP A 140 23.81 11.20 -6.30
CA TRP A 140 22.94 10.35 -7.12
C TRP A 140 23.68 9.14 -7.71
N ASP A 141 24.94 9.34 -8.09
CA ASP A 141 25.73 8.31 -8.75
C ASP A 141 26.11 7.18 -7.77
N SER A 142 26.21 7.51 -6.47
CA SER A 142 26.47 6.55 -5.36
C SER A 142 25.21 6.19 -4.58
N ARG A 143 24.02 6.25 -5.22
CA ARG A 143 22.72 6.01 -4.56
C ARG A 143 22.53 4.60 -4.02
N ASP A 144 23.32 3.62 -4.47
CA ASP A 144 23.25 2.25 -3.95
C ASP A 144 23.79 2.16 -2.50
N GLU A 145 24.67 3.10 -2.13
CA GLU A 145 25.22 3.26 -0.77
C GLU A 145 24.44 4.32 0.04
N PHE A 146 23.18 4.59 -0.33
CA PHE A 146 22.38 5.64 0.30
C PHE A 146 22.32 5.52 1.82
N VAL A 147 22.65 6.61 2.52
CA VAL A 147 22.52 6.71 3.98
C VAL A 147 21.52 7.80 4.33
N LYS A 148 20.52 7.42 5.14
CA LYS A 148 19.53 8.37 5.65
C LYS A 148 20.20 9.43 6.53
N VAL A 149 20.11 10.70 6.12
CA VAL A 149 20.55 11.85 6.92
C VAL A 149 19.38 12.41 7.75
N ASP A 150 19.59 12.65 9.05
CA ASP A 150 18.54 13.21 9.91
C ASP A 150 18.04 14.57 9.40
N GLY A 151 16.73 14.82 9.52
CA GLY A 151 16.10 16.05 9.02
C GLY A 151 16.04 16.23 7.49
N LYS A 152 16.59 15.29 6.70
CA LYS A 152 16.49 15.25 5.22
C LYS A 152 15.44 14.24 4.74
N TYR A 153 15.25 14.14 3.43
CA TYR A 153 14.40 13.10 2.85
C TYR A 153 15.12 11.73 2.85
N ASP A 154 14.33 10.66 2.89
CA ASP A 154 14.74 9.28 2.61
C ASP A 154 14.38 8.91 1.17
N MET A 155 15.07 7.92 0.61
CA MET A 155 14.78 7.37 -0.70
C MET A 155 13.82 6.19 -0.58
N VAL A 156 12.74 6.20 -1.37
CA VAL A 156 11.78 5.09 -1.45
C VAL A 156 12.10 4.29 -2.70
N LYS A 157 12.51 3.03 -2.52
CA LYS A 157 12.83 2.13 -3.63
C LYS A 157 11.56 1.59 -4.28
N LEU A 158 11.35 1.94 -5.55
CA LEU A 158 10.18 1.53 -6.32
C LEU A 158 10.56 0.51 -7.42
N ASP A 159 9.73 -0.51 -7.62
CA ASP A 159 9.84 -1.46 -8.74
C ASP A 159 8.74 -1.18 -9.78
N TYR A 160 9.11 -0.47 -10.84
CA TYR A 160 8.22 -0.25 -11.98
C TYR A 160 8.33 -1.34 -13.05
N LEU A 161 9.39 -2.14 -13.02
CA LEU A 161 9.65 -3.21 -14.00
C LEU A 161 8.62 -4.32 -13.86
N ALA A 162 8.00 -4.46 -12.69
CA ALA A 162 6.88 -5.36 -12.49
C ALA A 162 5.58 -4.92 -13.19
N ALA A 163 5.38 -3.62 -13.39
CA ALA A 163 4.18 -3.05 -13.99
C ALA A 163 4.30 -2.73 -15.50
N ASP A 164 5.51 -2.42 -15.99
CA ASP A 164 5.77 -1.98 -17.37
C ASP A 164 5.58 -3.09 -18.41
N GLU A 165 6.09 -4.29 -18.14
CA GLU A 165 5.87 -5.42 -19.03
C GLU A 165 4.38 -5.70 -19.26
N GLN A 166 3.51 -5.37 -18.30
CA GLN A 166 2.08 -5.66 -18.37
C GLN A 166 1.30 -4.56 -19.10
N ASN A 167 1.60 -3.28 -18.86
CA ASN A 167 0.91 -2.17 -19.53
C ASN A 167 1.30 -1.99 -21.01
N ARG A 168 2.57 -2.24 -21.38
CA ARG A 168 2.97 -2.31 -22.80
C ARG A 168 2.21 -3.39 -23.58
N LYS A 169 1.76 -4.46 -22.91
CA LYS A 169 1.04 -5.59 -23.51
C LYS A 169 -0.46 -5.31 -23.70
N VAL A 170 -1.10 -4.46 -22.88
CA VAL A 170 -2.51 -4.08 -23.03
C VAL A 170 -2.72 -3.08 -24.19
N VAL A 171 -1.84 -2.09 -24.31
CA VAL A 171 -1.97 -1.04 -25.35
C VAL A 171 -1.66 -1.58 -26.76
N LYS A 172 -0.81 -2.61 -26.89
CA LYS A 172 -0.48 -3.24 -28.19
C LYS A 172 -1.51 -4.25 -28.72
N LYS A 173 -2.50 -4.68 -27.92
CA LYS A 173 -3.47 -5.74 -28.28
C LYS A 173 -4.86 -5.24 -28.71
N VAL A 174 -4.93 -4.10 -29.41
CA VAL A 174 -6.18 -3.69 -30.13
C VAL A 174 -6.14 -4.13 -31.61
N GLY A 175 -5.09 -4.81 -32.07
CA GLY A 175 -4.99 -5.40 -33.40
C GLY A 175 -4.81 -6.91 -33.38
N GLN A 176 -5.88 -7.64 -33.74
CA GLN A 176 -5.94 -9.05 -34.17
C GLN A 176 -5.10 -10.07 -33.36
N GLN A 177 -5.74 -10.70 -32.36
CA GLN A 177 -5.25 -11.92 -31.73
C GLN A 177 -6.08 -13.11 -32.22
N THR A 178 -5.43 -14.12 -32.81
CA THR A 178 -5.99 -15.48 -32.88
C THR A 178 -6.25 -15.94 -31.44
N VAL A 179 -7.51 -16.17 -31.08
CA VAL A 179 -7.90 -16.55 -29.71
C VAL A 179 -7.43 -17.98 -29.46
N ILE A 180 -6.36 -18.13 -28.70
CA ILE A 180 -5.95 -19.44 -28.17
C ILE A 180 -6.89 -19.73 -27.01
N GLU A 181 -7.76 -20.73 -27.13
CA GLU A 181 -8.67 -21.13 -26.06
C GLU A 181 -7.89 -21.75 -24.89
N SER A 182 -8.36 -21.50 -23.66
CA SER A 182 -7.78 -22.09 -22.45
C SER A 182 -8.19 -23.55 -22.32
N VAL A 183 -7.28 -24.40 -21.86
CA VAL A 183 -7.55 -25.83 -21.63
C VAL A 183 -8.16 -26.13 -20.25
N LEU A 184 -8.26 -25.11 -19.37
CA LEU A 184 -8.78 -25.26 -18.01
C LEU A 184 -10.30 -25.43 -17.98
N HIS A 185 -10.81 -26.03 -16.92
CA HIS A 185 -12.26 -26.12 -16.69
C HIS A 185 -12.89 -24.72 -16.55
N PRO A 186 -14.09 -24.43 -17.09
CA PRO A 186 -14.70 -23.10 -17.04
C PRO A 186 -14.77 -22.47 -15.64
N ALA A 187 -15.11 -23.25 -14.61
CA ALA A 187 -15.09 -22.78 -13.22
C ALA A 187 -13.70 -22.36 -12.74
N VAL A 188 -12.65 -23.08 -13.15
CA VAL A 188 -11.25 -22.72 -12.86
C VAL A 188 -10.88 -21.45 -13.64
N GLN A 189 -11.28 -21.34 -14.92
CA GLN A 189 -11.05 -20.12 -15.70
C GLN A 189 -11.67 -18.88 -15.02
N ALA A 190 -12.91 -19.00 -14.53
CA ALA A 190 -13.60 -17.92 -13.83
C ALA A 190 -12.87 -17.54 -12.53
N LEU A 191 -12.43 -18.52 -11.74
CA LEU A 191 -11.64 -18.29 -10.53
C LEU A 191 -10.31 -17.60 -10.85
N ILE A 192 -9.56 -18.12 -11.83
CA ILE A 192 -8.28 -17.54 -12.25
C ILE A 192 -8.48 -16.13 -12.77
N GLN A 193 -9.51 -15.88 -13.56
CA GLN A 193 -9.83 -14.53 -14.03
C GLN A 193 -10.17 -13.57 -12.89
N LEU A 194 -10.84 -14.05 -11.84
CA LEU A 194 -11.16 -13.28 -10.64
C LEU A 194 -9.89 -12.91 -9.85
N ILE A 195 -9.02 -13.88 -9.55
CA ILE A 195 -7.83 -13.64 -8.73
C ILE A 195 -6.68 -12.99 -9.51
N CYS A 196 -6.67 -13.15 -10.84
CA CYS A 196 -5.62 -12.61 -11.72
C CYS A 196 -6.05 -11.33 -12.47
N ASP A 197 -7.09 -10.62 -12.01
CA ASP A 197 -7.48 -9.36 -12.63
C ASP A 197 -6.39 -8.29 -12.45
N LEU A 198 -5.58 -8.13 -13.50
CA LEU A 198 -4.47 -7.20 -13.64
C LEU A 198 -4.85 -5.74 -13.34
N ARG A 199 -6.14 -5.38 -13.48
CA ARG A 199 -6.62 -4.02 -13.20
C ARG A 199 -6.58 -3.68 -11.71
N ARG A 200 -6.61 -4.70 -10.84
CA ARG A 200 -6.63 -4.54 -9.37
C ARG A 200 -5.24 -4.53 -8.74
N ALA A 201 -4.19 -4.78 -9.52
CA ALA A 201 -2.81 -4.91 -9.04
C ALA A 201 -1.87 -3.67 -9.15
N PRO A 202 -2.30 -2.41 -9.40
CA PRO A 202 -1.36 -1.29 -9.63
C PRO A 202 -0.67 -0.75 -8.35
N LEU A 203 -0.83 -1.41 -7.21
CA LEU A 203 -0.43 -0.90 -5.90
C LEU A 203 0.94 -1.43 -5.41
N GLY A 204 1.47 -2.49 -6.03
CA GLY A 204 2.74 -3.14 -5.66
C GLY A 204 3.99 -2.42 -6.16
N LYS A 205 4.10 -1.10 -5.92
CA LYS A 205 5.26 -0.33 -6.39
C LYS A 205 6.47 -0.42 -5.48
N LEU A 206 6.32 -0.83 -4.22
CA LEU A 206 7.44 -0.89 -3.28
C LEU A 206 8.25 -2.17 -3.53
N THR A 207 9.56 -2.06 -3.49
CA THR A 207 10.46 -3.22 -3.59
C THR A 207 10.41 -4.09 -2.31
N LYS A 208 10.76 -5.38 -2.42
CA LYS A 208 10.99 -6.27 -1.26
C LYS A 208 11.90 -5.66 -0.21
N GLU A 209 12.96 -5.00 -0.65
CA GLU A 209 13.92 -4.34 0.24
C GLU A 209 13.24 -3.24 1.05
N GLN A 210 12.37 -2.45 0.41
CA GLN A 210 11.61 -1.39 1.07
C GLN A 210 10.62 -1.95 2.08
N VAL A 211 9.89 -3.01 1.72
CA VAL A 211 8.94 -3.68 2.63
C VAL A 211 9.68 -4.31 3.82
N LYS A 212 10.81 -4.98 3.57
CA LYS A 212 11.69 -5.54 4.62
C LYS A 212 12.24 -4.46 5.55
N ALA A 213 12.60 -3.30 5.01
CA ALA A 213 13.02 -2.15 5.79
C ALA A 213 11.87 -1.59 6.66
N GLY A 214 10.61 -1.70 6.18
CA GLY A 214 9.39 -1.46 6.95
C GLY A 214 9.24 -2.41 8.15
N TYR A 215 9.37 -3.72 7.93
CA TYR A 215 9.33 -4.73 9.00
C TYR A 215 10.40 -4.47 10.06
N THR A 216 11.62 -4.15 9.63
CA THR A 216 12.72 -3.82 10.53
C THR A 216 12.40 -2.60 11.40
N ALA A 217 11.75 -1.58 10.84
CA ALA A 217 11.31 -0.42 11.60
C ALA A 217 10.18 -0.75 12.59
N LEU A 218 9.22 -1.60 12.21
CA LEU A 218 8.17 -2.05 13.14
C LEU A 218 8.71 -2.88 14.30
N ASN A 219 9.69 -3.75 14.05
CA ASN A 219 10.34 -4.51 15.12
C ASN A 219 10.99 -3.59 16.16
N LYS A 220 11.68 -2.53 15.72
CA LYS A 220 12.24 -1.51 16.63
C LYS A 220 11.17 -0.84 17.48
N ILE A 221 9.99 -0.57 16.90
CA ILE A 221 8.85 0.01 17.63
C ILE A 221 8.35 -0.97 18.68
N ALA A 222 8.16 -2.25 18.32
CA ALA A 222 7.74 -3.30 19.24
C ALA A 222 8.73 -3.46 20.41
N ASP A 223 10.04 -3.45 20.12
CA ASP A 223 11.09 -3.52 21.14
C ASP A 223 11.03 -2.32 22.10
N CYS A 224 10.79 -1.11 21.57
CA CYS A 224 10.63 0.09 22.39
C CYS A 224 9.38 0.01 23.30
N ILE A 225 8.26 -0.49 22.76
CA ILE A 225 7.03 -0.69 23.54
C ILE A 225 7.26 -1.72 24.64
N ALA A 226 7.88 -2.87 24.33
CA ALA A 226 8.19 -3.91 25.31
C ALA A 226 9.10 -3.37 26.44
N ALA A 227 10.12 -2.59 26.10
CA ALA A 227 11.01 -1.97 27.08
C ALA A 227 10.28 -0.95 27.97
N LEU A 228 9.35 -0.16 27.41
CA LEU A 228 8.53 0.78 28.18
C LEU A 228 7.57 0.06 29.13
N THR A 229 6.93 -1.03 28.69
CA THR A 229 6.04 -1.84 29.53
C THR A 229 6.81 -2.50 30.68
N ALA A 230 7.99 -3.06 30.40
CA ALA A 230 8.82 -3.69 31.44
C ALA A 230 9.25 -2.73 32.56
N GLN A 231 9.37 -1.42 32.29
CA GLN A 231 9.64 -0.41 33.32
C GLN A 231 8.42 -0.09 34.20
N LEU A 232 7.20 -0.34 33.73
CA LEU A 232 5.97 -0.16 34.52
C LEU A 232 5.76 -1.32 35.50
N ASP A 233 6.25 -2.51 35.17
CA ASP A 233 6.06 -3.74 35.97
C ASP A 233 7.10 -3.93 37.09
N THR A 234 8.17 -3.12 37.14
CA THR A 234 9.12 -3.15 38.26
C THR A 234 8.51 -2.55 39.53
N PRO A 235 8.33 -3.33 40.62
CA PRO A 235 7.83 -2.79 41.88
C PRO A 235 8.83 -1.76 42.41
N SER A 236 8.34 -0.58 42.76
CA SER A 236 9.02 0.41 43.58
C SER A 236 9.43 -0.22 44.91
N THR A 237 10.61 -0.84 44.94
CA THR A 237 11.29 -1.24 46.16
C THR A 237 12.03 -0.03 46.68
N ASP A 238 11.29 0.83 47.39
CA ASP A 238 11.86 1.74 48.37
C ASP A 238 12.37 0.88 49.54
N VAL A 239 13.50 0.21 49.35
CA VAL A 239 14.30 -0.34 50.44
C VAL A 239 15.54 0.54 50.54
N GLU A 240 15.54 1.45 51.50
CA GLU A 240 16.72 2.19 51.91
C GLU A 240 17.88 1.23 52.21
N PRO A 241 19.03 1.33 51.50
CA PRO A 241 20.23 0.65 51.94
C PRO A 241 20.97 1.55 52.94
N GLU A 242 21.21 1.00 54.14
CA GLU A 242 22.01 1.62 55.18
C GLU A 242 23.33 2.20 54.66
N LYS A 243 23.63 3.39 55.16
CA LYS A 243 24.79 4.23 54.86
C LYS A 243 26.13 3.47 54.92
N LYS A 244 26.79 3.30 53.78
CA LYS A 244 28.26 3.19 53.71
C LYS A 244 28.84 4.29 52.82
N ARG A 245 29.74 5.08 53.42
CA ARG A 245 30.44 6.24 52.84
C ARG A 245 31.34 5.81 51.68
N GLY A 246 30.86 5.99 50.45
CA GLY A 246 31.64 6.04 49.22
C GLY A 246 31.04 7.10 48.31
N LYS A 247 31.87 7.88 47.60
CA LYS A 247 31.39 8.93 46.68
C LYS A 247 30.41 8.32 45.67
N PRO A 248 29.14 8.77 45.59
CA PRO A 248 28.15 8.13 44.72
C PRO A 248 28.46 8.48 43.26
N LYS A 249 28.77 7.47 42.46
CA LYS A 249 28.67 7.54 41.00
C LYS A 249 27.17 7.73 40.70
N ARG A 250 26.75 8.91 40.21
CA ARG A 250 25.33 9.23 39.96
C ARG A 250 24.72 8.16 39.05
N ARG A 251 23.81 7.34 39.60
CA ARG A 251 22.96 6.44 38.80
C ARG A 251 21.98 7.31 38.00
N PRO A 252 21.70 7.02 36.71
CA PRO A 252 20.64 7.70 35.98
C PRO A 252 19.32 7.55 36.74
N SER A 253 18.52 8.61 36.86
CA SER A 253 17.17 8.48 37.42
C SER A 253 16.28 7.70 36.43
N SER A 254 15.37 6.85 36.93
CA SER A 254 14.46 6.07 36.06
C SER A 254 13.65 6.97 35.12
N ALA A 255 13.33 8.20 35.56
CA ALA A 255 12.67 9.21 34.74
C ALA A 255 13.48 9.63 33.49
N ASN A 256 14.81 9.67 33.58
CA ASN A 256 15.66 10.01 32.42
C ASN A 256 15.73 8.85 31.42
N GLU A 257 15.69 7.62 31.92
CA GLU A 257 15.69 6.40 31.09
C GLU A 257 14.37 6.22 30.34
N ARG A 258 13.24 6.45 31.02
CA ARG A 258 11.91 6.48 30.39
C ARG A 258 11.82 7.52 29.26
N ARG A 259 12.29 8.76 29.50
CA ARG A 259 12.34 9.81 28.45
C ARG A 259 13.17 9.40 27.25
N LYS A 260 14.29 8.70 27.48
CA LYS A 260 15.15 8.19 26.42
C LYS A 260 14.44 7.12 25.59
N LEU A 261 13.68 6.22 26.23
CA LEU A 261 12.86 5.21 25.55
C LEU A 261 11.69 5.83 24.78
N GLU A 262 10.98 6.81 25.36
CA GLU A 262 9.90 7.53 24.66
C GLU A 262 10.44 8.26 23.42
N HIS A 263 11.62 8.87 23.52
CA HIS A 263 12.30 9.46 22.37
C HIS A 263 12.71 8.40 21.34
N ALA A 264 13.21 7.24 21.76
CA ALA A 264 13.56 6.14 20.86
C ALA A 264 12.32 5.61 20.11
N LEU A 265 11.19 5.44 20.80
CA LEU A 265 9.91 5.05 20.20
C LEU A 265 9.45 6.04 19.13
N LEU A 266 9.51 7.33 19.44
CA LEU A 266 9.19 8.41 18.50
C LEU A 266 10.08 8.36 17.25
N MET A 267 11.39 8.17 17.42
CA MET A 267 12.32 8.06 16.29
C MET A 267 12.06 6.81 15.45
N ALA A 268 11.73 5.69 16.09
CA ALA A 268 11.34 4.46 15.40
C ALA A 268 10.03 4.64 14.60
N CYS A 269 9.04 5.35 15.14
CA CYS A 269 7.81 5.71 14.41
C CYS A 269 8.11 6.61 13.20
N ASN A 270 9.00 7.61 13.35
CA ASN A 270 9.44 8.44 12.23
C ASN A 270 10.14 7.62 11.15
N GLU A 271 11.01 6.68 11.54
CA GLU A 271 11.70 5.76 10.61
C GLU A 271 10.67 4.92 9.84
N PHE A 272 9.69 4.34 10.52
CA PHE A 272 8.64 3.52 9.89
C PHE A 272 7.82 4.32 8.85
N TYR A 273 7.26 5.47 9.23
CA TYR A 273 6.45 6.27 8.31
C TYR A 273 7.25 6.93 7.18
N THR A 274 8.56 7.13 7.39
CA THR A 274 9.45 7.59 6.34
C THR A 274 9.71 6.48 5.32
N ARG A 275 9.89 5.23 5.77
CA ARG A 275 10.08 4.08 4.87
C ARG A 275 8.82 3.63 4.17
N ILE A 276 7.68 3.71 4.85
CA ILE A 276 6.38 3.27 4.33
C ILE A 276 5.47 4.50 4.28
N PRO A 277 5.31 5.13 3.11
CA PRO A 277 4.48 6.32 2.97
C PRO A 277 3.03 6.05 3.36
N HIS A 278 2.46 6.90 4.23
CA HIS A 278 1.07 6.82 4.67
C HIS A 278 0.34 8.15 4.41
N ASP A 279 -0.94 8.09 4.03
CA ASP A 279 -1.81 9.28 4.02
C ASP A 279 -2.55 9.41 5.35
N PHE A 280 -2.22 10.46 6.11
CA PHE A 280 -2.91 10.80 7.36
C PHE A 280 -3.86 12.01 7.20
N GLY A 281 -4.10 12.46 5.97
CA GLY A 281 -4.73 13.75 5.70
C GLY A 281 -3.93 14.86 6.36
N MET A 282 -4.60 15.86 6.94
CA MET A 282 -3.94 16.97 7.66
C MET A 282 -3.57 16.65 9.11
N ARG A 283 -3.94 15.45 9.59
CA ARG A 283 -3.66 15.02 10.96
C ARG A 283 -2.19 14.66 11.14
N VAL A 284 -1.72 14.81 12.36
CA VAL A 284 -0.39 14.35 12.77
C VAL A 284 -0.33 12.82 12.60
N PRO A 285 0.76 12.26 12.03
CA PRO A 285 0.98 10.82 12.05
C PRO A 285 0.90 10.30 13.50
N PRO A 286 0.08 9.30 13.80
CA PRO A 286 -0.07 8.80 15.17
C PRO A 286 1.21 8.12 15.64
N LEU A 287 1.48 8.14 16.95
CA LEU A 287 2.51 7.27 17.52
C LEU A 287 1.92 5.89 17.76
N LEU A 288 2.72 4.86 17.49
CA LEU A 288 2.36 3.48 17.79
C LEU A 288 2.80 3.18 19.22
N HIS A 289 1.85 3.06 20.13
CA HIS A 289 2.10 2.85 21.56
C HIS A 289 1.76 1.45 22.04
N THR A 290 0.94 0.73 21.27
CA THR A 290 0.45 -0.60 21.64
C THR A 290 0.89 -1.66 20.64
N ILE A 291 0.98 -2.90 21.10
CA ILE A 291 1.31 -4.04 20.23
C ILE A 291 0.21 -4.27 19.19
N ASP A 292 -1.05 -3.97 19.51
CA ASP A 292 -2.15 -4.15 18.55
C ASP A 292 -2.07 -3.14 17.40
N GLU A 293 -1.73 -1.87 17.66
CA GLU A 293 -1.43 -0.91 16.58
C GLU A 293 -0.25 -1.36 15.71
N VAL A 294 0.77 -2.00 16.31
CA VAL A 294 1.89 -2.59 15.55
C VAL A 294 1.42 -3.77 14.71
N LYS A 295 0.54 -4.64 15.23
CA LYS A 295 -0.05 -5.76 14.47
C LYS A 295 -0.87 -5.27 13.27
N GLU A 296 -1.63 -4.19 13.40
CA GLU A 296 -2.33 -3.59 12.27
C GLU A 296 -1.36 -3.15 11.17
N LYS A 297 -0.21 -2.57 11.54
CA LYS A 297 0.82 -2.20 10.56
C LYS A 297 1.56 -3.41 10.00
N LEU A 298 1.69 -4.48 10.77
CA LEU A 298 2.23 -5.75 10.29
C LEU A 298 1.34 -6.36 9.21
N GLN A 299 0.02 -6.39 9.44
CA GLN A 299 -0.96 -6.87 8.45
C GLN A 299 -0.91 -6.04 7.16
N LEU A 300 -0.73 -4.71 7.28
CA LEU A 300 -0.50 -3.85 6.11
C LEU A 300 0.75 -4.27 5.32
N LEU A 301 1.88 -4.53 5.99
CA LEU A 301 3.10 -4.96 5.30
C LEU A 301 2.95 -6.35 4.66
N GLN A 302 2.22 -7.26 5.29
CA GLN A 302 1.90 -8.57 4.73
C GLN A 302 1.07 -8.42 3.45
N ALA A 303 0.02 -7.60 3.48
CA ALA A 303 -0.77 -7.31 2.30
C ALA A 303 0.06 -6.68 1.15
N LEU A 304 1.05 -5.84 1.47
CA LEU A 304 1.95 -5.28 0.46
C LEU A 304 2.86 -6.35 -0.18
N ASP A 305 3.37 -7.29 0.62
CA ASP A 305 4.19 -8.42 0.13
C ASP A 305 3.34 -9.38 -0.72
N ASP A 306 2.09 -9.67 -0.30
CA ASP A 306 1.14 -10.48 -1.06
C ASP A 306 0.80 -9.84 -2.41
N ILE A 307 0.60 -8.51 -2.45
CA ILE A 307 0.37 -7.78 -3.71
C ILE A 307 1.61 -7.86 -4.61
N GLU A 308 2.81 -7.66 -4.08
CA GLU A 308 4.05 -7.75 -4.87
C GLU A 308 4.23 -9.17 -5.45
N PHE A 309 3.97 -10.18 -4.63
CA PHE A 309 4.00 -11.58 -5.03
C PHE A 309 2.95 -11.89 -6.11
N ALA A 310 1.72 -11.40 -5.96
CA ALA A 310 0.66 -11.54 -6.95
C ALA A 310 1.05 -10.88 -8.28
N VAL A 311 1.57 -9.65 -8.26
CA VAL A 311 2.07 -8.97 -9.47
C VAL A 311 3.16 -9.80 -10.16
N LYS A 312 4.06 -10.42 -9.39
CA LYS A 312 5.10 -11.31 -9.93
C LYS A 312 4.51 -12.55 -10.60
N ILE A 313 3.50 -13.20 -10.01
CA ILE A 313 2.79 -14.33 -10.62
C ILE A 313 2.14 -13.93 -11.94
N LEU A 314 1.61 -12.71 -12.04
CA LEU A 314 0.92 -12.22 -13.23
C LEU A 314 1.83 -11.85 -14.42
N LYS A 315 3.16 -11.84 -14.27
CA LYS A 315 4.12 -11.41 -15.33
C LYS A 315 4.20 -12.38 -16.52
N THR A 316 3.24 -12.40 -17.45
CA THR A 316 3.17 -13.39 -18.55
C THR A 316 4.40 -13.44 -19.48
N ASP A 317 4.79 -14.64 -19.91
CA ASP A 317 5.92 -14.85 -20.84
C ASP A 317 5.48 -14.66 -22.28
N THR A 318 6.01 -13.62 -22.93
CA THR A 318 5.57 -13.15 -24.26
C THR A 318 5.91 -14.10 -25.41
N SER A 319 6.81 -15.05 -25.20
CA SER A 319 7.24 -16.06 -26.19
C SER A 319 6.43 -17.34 -26.15
N SER A 320 5.48 -17.46 -25.22
CA SER A 320 4.71 -18.68 -25.03
C SER A 320 3.49 -18.76 -25.96
N THR A 321 3.21 -19.96 -26.46
CA THR A 321 2.04 -20.28 -27.31
C THR A 321 0.79 -20.63 -26.49
N GLN A 322 0.79 -20.37 -25.18
CA GLN A 322 -0.27 -20.80 -24.25
C GLN A 322 -1.23 -19.65 -23.91
N ASN A 323 -2.47 -19.98 -23.56
CA ASN A 323 -3.44 -19.00 -23.09
C ASN A 323 -2.94 -18.30 -21.81
N VAL A 324 -3.32 -17.04 -21.62
CA VAL A 324 -2.90 -16.21 -20.46
C VAL A 324 -3.39 -16.81 -19.14
N LEU A 325 -4.61 -17.32 -19.09
CA LEU A 325 -5.17 -17.97 -17.90
C LEU A 325 -4.41 -19.25 -17.56
N ASP A 326 -4.05 -20.04 -18.57
CA ASP A 326 -3.26 -21.27 -18.39
C ASP A 326 -1.86 -20.96 -17.83
N GLN A 327 -1.24 -19.88 -18.30
CA GLN A 327 0.05 -19.42 -17.77
C GLN A 327 -0.07 -18.97 -16.32
N CYS A 328 -1.08 -18.17 -15.99
CA CYS A 328 -1.34 -17.74 -14.62
C CYS A 328 -1.60 -18.95 -13.71
N TYR A 329 -2.44 -19.90 -14.14
CA TYR A 329 -2.74 -21.12 -13.40
C TYR A 329 -1.49 -21.94 -13.09
N LYS A 330 -0.63 -22.18 -14.08
CA LYS A 330 0.62 -22.94 -13.87
C LYS A 330 1.53 -22.34 -12.81
N ARG A 331 1.55 -21.01 -12.69
CA ARG A 331 2.39 -20.29 -11.74
C ARG A 331 1.86 -20.28 -10.31
N LEU A 332 0.58 -20.61 -10.13
CA LEU A 332 0.04 -20.89 -8.81
C LEU A 332 0.61 -22.20 -8.24
N GLU A 333 1.18 -23.05 -9.10
CA GLU A 333 1.83 -24.31 -8.71
C GLU A 333 0.91 -25.19 -7.84
N CYS A 334 -0.37 -25.19 -8.19
CA CYS A 334 -1.41 -26.01 -7.57
C CYS A 334 -2.30 -26.64 -8.65
N ASP A 335 -2.97 -27.72 -8.27
CA ASP A 335 -4.03 -28.34 -9.06
C ASP A 335 -5.39 -28.10 -8.39
N LEU A 336 -6.30 -27.45 -9.11
CA LEU A 336 -7.65 -27.11 -8.67
C LEU A 336 -8.66 -27.93 -9.47
N LYS A 337 -9.39 -28.82 -8.79
CA LYS A 337 -10.44 -29.63 -9.40
C LYS A 337 -11.81 -29.16 -8.92
N PRO A 338 -12.68 -28.65 -9.81
CA PRO A 338 -14.04 -28.29 -9.45
C PRO A 338 -14.81 -29.51 -8.93
N LEU A 339 -15.45 -29.37 -7.77
CA LEU A 339 -16.31 -30.39 -7.20
C LEU A 339 -17.71 -30.26 -7.81
N GLU A 340 -18.28 -31.38 -8.25
CA GLU A 340 -19.64 -31.41 -8.80
C GLU A 340 -20.67 -31.03 -7.73
N ARG A 341 -21.62 -30.16 -8.09
CA ARG A 341 -22.70 -29.70 -7.18
C ARG A 341 -23.62 -30.82 -6.71
N THR A 342 -23.70 -31.91 -7.46
CA THR A 342 -24.47 -33.12 -7.14
C THR A 342 -23.74 -34.06 -6.17
N SER A 343 -22.46 -33.81 -5.88
CA SER A 343 -21.68 -34.62 -4.94
C SER A 343 -22.24 -34.50 -3.53
N SER A 344 -22.28 -35.63 -2.81
CA SER A 344 -22.64 -35.66 -1.39
C SER A 344 -21.75 -34.70 -0.57
N MET A 345 -20.48 -34.61 -0.94
CA MET A 345 -19.51 -33.74 -0.30
C MET A 345 -19.83 -32.26 -0.48
N PHE A 346 -20.36 -31.85 -1.64
CA PHE A 346 -20.80 -30.47 -1.86
C PHE A 346 -21.94 -30.10 -0.91
N SER A 347 -22.90 -31.02 -0.70
CA SER A 347 -23.99 -30.81 0.26
C SER A 347 -23.46 -30.69 1.69
N ILE A 348 -22.52 -31.56 2.09
CA ILE A 348 -21.92 -31.52 3.43
C ILE A 348 -21.24 -30.17 3.67
N LEU A 349 -20.47 -29.68 2.69
CA LEU A 349 -19.77 -28.39 2.82
C LEU A 349 -20.74 -27.20 2.85
N ARG A 350 -21.79 -27.24 2.04
CA ARG A 350 -22.86 -26.23 2.08
C ARG A 350 -23.52 -26.19 3.45
N ASP A 351 -23.90 -27.35 3.97
CA ASP A 351 -24.60 -27.45 5.25
C ASP A 351 -23.68 -27.04 6.41
N TYR A 352 -22.40 -27.40 6.34
CA TYR A 352 -21.36 -26.94 7.28
C TYR A 352 -21.24 -25.41 7.30
N LEU A 353 -21.18 -24.78 6.12
CA LEU A 353 -21.05 -23.34 5.96
C LEU A 353 -22.26 -22.59 6.55
N LEU A 354 -23.48 -23.06 6.26
CA LEU A 354 -24.71 -22.41 6.70
C LEU A 354 -24.99 -22.63 8.19
N THR A 355 -24.69 -23.82 8.72
CA THR A 355 -24.93 -24.15 10.14
C THR A 355 -23.99 -23.38 11.07
N ASN A 356 -22.77 -23.09 10.61
CA ASN A 356 -21.75 -22.41 11.40
C ASN A 356 -21.74 -20.87 11.20
N HIS A 357 -22.74 -20.32 10.51
CA HIS A 357 -22.86 -18.87 10.37
C HIS A 357 -23.26 -18.24 11.72
N GLY A 358 -22.34 -17.48 12.32
CA GLY A 358 -22.51 -16.92 13.65
C GLY A 358 -23.73 -15.98 13.75
N PRO A 359 -24.59 -16.11 14.77
CA PRO A 359 -25.82 -15.32 14.87
C PRO A 359 -25.58 -13.81 15.03
N THR A 360 -24.37 -13.42 15.46
CA THR A 360 -23.94 -12.02 15.60
C THR A 360 -23.49 -11.38 14.28
N HIS A 361 -23.30 -12.15 13.21
CA HIS A 361 -22.81 -11.69 11.90
C HIS A 361 -23.93 -11.56 10.86
N ASN A 362 -25.15 -11.21 11.29
CA ASN A 362 -26.36 -11.16 10.47
C ASN A 362 -26.47 -9.97 9.49
N TRP A 363 -25.41 -9.20 9.31
CA TRP A 363 -25.35 -8.07 8.37
C TRP A 363 -25.05 -8.51 6.93
N TYR A 364 -24.75 -9.80 6.73
CA TYR A 364 -24.59 -10.44 5.42
C TYR A 364 -25.11 -11.88 5.44
N THR A 365 -25.35 -12.44 4.26
CA THR A 365 -25.66 -13.86 4.06
C THR A 365 -24.60 -14.49 3.18
N ILE A 366 -24.33 -15.78 3.37
CA ILE A 366 -23.33 -16.52 2.59
C ILE A 366 -24.04 -17.50 1.67
N GLU A 367 -23.68 -17.52 0.39
CA GLU A 367 -24.15 -18.50 -0.59
C GLU A 367 -22.95 -19.25 -1.17
N LEU A 368 -22.99 -20.58 -1.14
CA LEU A 368 -21.92 -21.41 -1.69
C LEU A 368 -22.10 -21.56 -3.21
N LEU A 369 -21.28 -20.85 -3.99
CA LEU A 369 -21.37 -20.86 -5.46
C LEU A 369 -20.67 -22.07 -6.08
N ASP A 370 -19.37 -22.24 -5.80
CA ASP A 370 -18.54 -23.32 -6.33
C ASP A 370 -17.58 -23.82 -5.25
N VAL A 371 -17.13 -25.07 -5.39
CA VAL A 371 -16.15 -25.71 -4.51
C VAL A 371 -15.04 -26.28 -5.38
N PHE A 372 -13.79 -26.12 -4.94
CA PHE A 372 -12.61 -26.65 -5.61
C PHE A 372 -11.84 -27.53 -4.64
N GLU A 373 -11.50 -28.75 -5.07
CA GLU A 373 -10.47 -29.55 -4.42
C GLU A 373 -9.10 -28.95 -4.77
N TYR A 374 -8.25 -28.78 -3.76
CA TYR A 374 -6.94 -28.17 -3.89
C TYR A 374 -5.83 -29.20 -3.64
N TYR A 375 -4.88 -29.28 -4.56
CA TYR A 375 -3.69 -30.11 -4.43
C TYR A 375 -2.43 -29.26 -4.60
N ASN A 376 -1.57 -29.24 -3.59
CA ASN A 376 -0.31 -28.48 -3.62
C ASN A 376 0.78 -29.29 -4.36
N LEU A 377 1.27 -28.77 -5.49
CA LEU A 377 2.25 -29.49 -6.32
C LEU A 377 3.69 -29.42 -5.79
N LYS A 378 3.99 -28.58 -4.78
CA LYS A 378 5.31 -28.53 -4.13
C LYS A 378 5.51 -29.61 -3.08
N ILE A 379 4.42 -30.18 -2.58
CA ILE A 379 4.45 -31.24 -1.59
C ILE A 379 4.36 -32.57 -2.34
N THR A 380 5.44 -32.93 -3.04
CA THR A 380 5.56 -34.23 -3.72
C THR A 380 6.36 -35.18 -2.84
N GLY A 381 5.70 -35.69 -1.80
CA GLY A 381 6.27 -36.71 -0.94
C GLY A 381 5.26 -37.16 0.11
N THR A 382 5.27 -38.44 0.43
CA THR A 382 4.56 -39.08 1.56
C THR A 382 4.99 -38.56 2.95
N GLU A 383 5.46 -37.31 3.04
CA GLU A 383 5.82 -36.61 4.28
C GLU A 383 4.73 -35.64 4.75
N CYS A 384 3.52 -35.70 4.17
CA CYS A 384 2.35 -35.09 4.79
C CYS A 384 1.77 -36.02 5.85
N PHE A 385 1.95 -35.62 7.11
CA PHE A 385 1.24 -36.13 8.30
C PHE A 385 1.53 -37.59 8.72
N SER A 386 2.78 -37.92 9.03
CA SER A 386 3.11 -39.08 9.89
C SER A 386 3.20 -38.70 11.37
N GLY A 387 2.48 -37.66 11.80
CA GLY A 387 2.52 -37.08 13.14
C GLY A 387 1.21 -37.19 13.93
N MET A 388 0.44 -38.25 13.74
CA MET A 388 -0.54 -38.84 14.70
C MET A 388 -1.47 -39.75 13.90
N ALA A 389 -1.12 -41.02 13.81
CA ALA A 389 -1.99 -42.04 13.29
C ALA A 389 -3.17 -42.24 14.25
N ALA A 390 -4.35 -41.72 13.88
CA ALA A 390 -5.64 -42.23 14.30
C ALA A 390 -6.57 -42.23 13.10
N VAL A 391 -6.46 -43.31 12.32
CA VAL A 391 -7.39 -43.88 11.32
C VAL A 391 -8.63 -43.04 10.97
N CYS A 392 -8.64 -42.47 9.76
CA CYS A 392 -9.86 -42.25 8.97
C CYS A 392 -9.51 -42.31 7.47
N PRO A 393 -10.13 -43.20 6.65
CA PRO A 393 -9.73 -43.42 5.26
C PRO A 393 -10.48 -42.49 4.30
N THR A 394 -10.29 -41.18 4.42
CA THR A 394 -10.65 -40.19 3.37
C THR A 394 -9.81 -38.94 3.56
N GLY A 395 -8.66 -38.85 2.86
CA GLY A 395 -7.78 -37.69 2.87
C GLY A 395 -8.35 -36.56 2.01
N LEU A 396 -9.30 -35.81 2.56
CA LEU A 396 -9.81 -34.57 1.98
C LEU A 396 -9.64 -33.44 3.00
N GLU A 397 -8.73 -32.51 2.71
CA GLU A 397 -8.70 -31.21 3.37
C GLU A 397 -9.36 -30.20 2.44
N PHE A 398 -10.43 -29.56 2.92
CA PHE A 398 -11.14 -28.51 2.21
C PHE A 398 -10.70 -27.14 2.71
N TRP A 399 -10.23 -26.29 1.79
CA TRP A 399 -10.10 -24.86 2.04
C TRP A 399 -11.36 -24.18 1.49
N VAL A 400 -12.20 -23.66 2.38
CA VAL A 400 -13.30 -22.77 1.99
C VAL A 400 -12.70 -21.37 1.83
N VAL A 401 -12.56 -20.91 0.59
CA VAL A 401 -12.38 -19.48 0.30
C VAL A 401 -13.76 -18.85 0.42
N ALA A 402 -13.97 -18.07 1.48
CA ALA A 402 -15.19 -17.29 1.72
C ALA A 402 -15.11 -15.91 1.06
#